data_AF-A0A852HF76-F1
#
_entry.id   AF-A0A852HF76-F1
#
_cell.length_a   1.000
_cell.length_b   1.000
_cell.length_c   1.000
_cell.angle_alpha   90.00
_cell.angle_beta   90.00
_cell.angle_gamma   90.00
#
_symmetry.space_group_name_H-M   'P 1'
#
loop_
_entity.id
_entity.type
_entity.pdbx_description
1 polymer ?
#
loop_
_entity_poly.entity_id
_entity_poly.type
_entity_poly.pdbx_seq_one_letter_code
_entity_poly.pdbx_strand_id
1 'polypeptide(L)'
;DPDAPIRQKLPLDDLDQEDDARLLKYLFTLIRAGMTDEAQRLCKRCGQAWRAATLEGWKLYHDPNINGGKVLEPVEGNPYRCIWKISCWRMAEEEQFNRYERAIYAALSGNLKQLLPVCDTWEDTVWAYFRVMVDTLVEQEIRTSVVTAEEMEELPRDYLETNWTSEKVFEELQATDKRRVIEENQEHYHVIQKFIILGDVDGLMEEVSRWLSKDRSVLPGHLLRFMTHLILFFHTLGMQTKEEVSVGVLKTYIQRLVSEKYTDLIAFYVSHLPPELAVAQYALFLEDVTESNQRHHCLELAKEAGLDVATITKTVVENIRKKDAGEFSHHDHVLDAGTTEADQLKIDVIDWLIFDPAQRAEALKQSNAIMRKFLAFKKHEAAKDVFVKIPQDSIAEIYNQWEEQGMDTPLPAEDDNAIREHLCIRAYLEAHETFNEWFKHMNSAPQKPSLLPQASFTEKVAHEHKEKKYEMDYGIWKGLLDALTADVKEKMYNVLLFVDGGWMVDVREDGKDDPERTHQMILLRKLCLPMMCFLLHTVLHSTGQHQECLRLADMVTSERHKLYTVFSKEELQKLLQKLRESSLILLDQDLDPLGYEIQS
;
A
#
# COMPACT_ATOMS: atom_id res chain seq x y z
N ASP A 1 11.69 -50.03 -55.55
CA ASP A 1 12.48 -48.81 -55.32
C ASP A 1 11.53 -47.68 -54.97
N PRO A 2 11.92 -46.72 -54.11
CA PRO A 2 11.00 -45.71 -53.58
C PRO A 2 10.48 -44.73 -54.65
N ASP A 3 11.14 -44.63 -55.79
CA ASP A 3 10.74 -43.80 -56.93
C ASP A 3 9.86 -44.53 -57.96
N ALA A 4 9.60 -45.83 -57.82
CA ALA A 4 8.73 -46.58 -58.75
C ALA A 4 7.32 -45.98 -58.89
N PRO A 5 6.62 -45.59 -57.80
CA PRO A 5 5.28 -45.03 -57.91
C PRO A 5 5.24 -43.77 -58.79
N ILE A 6 6.27 -42.93 -58.68
CA ILE A 6 6.40 -41.68 -59.44
C ILE A 6 6.81 -41.97 -60.89
N ARG A 7 7.85 -42.79 -61.07
CA ARG A 7 8.40 -43.13 -62.39
C ARG A 7 7.40 -43.87 -63.26
N GLN A 8 6.60 -44.76 -62.66
CA GLN A 8 5.60 -45.56 -63.37
C GLN A 8 4.21 -44.92 -63.36
N LYS A 9 4.00 -43.86 -62.56
CA LYS A 9 2.70 -43.21 -62.34
C LYS A 9 1.61 -44.19 -61.89
N LEU A 10 2.00 -45.17 -61.08
CA LEU A 10 1.11 -46.17 -60.50
C LEU A 10 1.03 -45.95 -58.99
N PRO A 11 -0.18 -45.93 -58.40
CA PRO A 11 -0.32 -45.74 -56.96
C PRO A 11 0.20 -46.96 -56.19
N LEU A 12 0.63 -46.72 -54.96
CA LEU A 12 0.85 -47.79 -53.98
C LEU A 12 -0.50 -48.37 -53.53
N ASP A 13 -0.50 -49.55 -52.91
CA ASP A 13 -1.68 -50.08 -52.23
C ASP A 13 -2.15 -49.10 -51.14
N ASP A 14 -3.47 -48.98 -50.94
CA ASP A 14 -4.04 -47.99 -50.01
C ASP A 14 -3.53 -48.18 -48.57
N LEU A 15 -3.28 -49.42 -48.14
CA LEU A 15 -2.74 -49.71 -46.81
C LEU A 15 -1.27 -49.25 -46.68
N ASP A 16 -0.46 -49.49 -47.72
CA ASP A 16 0.93 -49.05 -47.76
C ASP A 16 1.04 -47.52 -47.78
N GLN A 17 0.11 -46.83 -48.47
CA GLN A 17 0.02 -45.38 -48.46
C GLN A 17 -0.31 -44.83 -47.07
N GLU A 18 -1.26 -45.46 -46.36
CA GLU A 18 -1.64 -45.04 -45.01
C GLU A 18 -0.49 -45.23 -44.02
N ASP A 19 0.19 -46.37 -44.06
CA ASP A 19 1.33 -46.67 -43.19
C ASP A 19 2.52 -45.73 -43.46
N ASP A 20 2.84 -45.45 -44.73
CA ASP A 20 3.90 -44.48 -45.06
C ASP A 20 3.51 -43.05 -44.64
N ALA A 21 2.25 -42.65 -44.80
CA ALA A 21 1.78 -41.36 -44.34
C ALA A 21 1.90 -41.18 -42.81
N ARG A 22 1.59 -42.23 -42.04
CA ARG A 22 1.76 -42.25 -40.57
C ARG A 22 3.24 -42.18 -40.19
N LEU A 23 4.08 -42.96 -40.84
CA LEU A 23 5.52 -42.95 -40.63
C LEU A 23 6.10 -41.56 -40.91
N LEU A 24 5.80 -40.97 -42.06
CA LEU A 24 6.28 -39.65 -42.47
C LEU A 24 5.84 -38.54 -41.52
N LYS A 25 4.58 -38.58 -41.07
CA LYS A 25 4.10 -37.64 -40.05
C LYS A 25 4.93 -37.75 -38.76
N TYR A 26 5.21 -38.96 -38.30
CA TYR A 26 5.99 -39.19 -37.09
C TYR A 26 7.47 -38.79 -37.28
N LEU A 27 8.05 -39.08 -38.44
CA LEU A 27 9.40 -38.63 -38.81
C LEU A 27 9.50 -37.10 -38.80
N PHE A 28 8.50 -36.40 -39.36
CA PHE A 28 8.46 -34.94 -39.31
C PHE A 28 8.41 -34.43 -37.87
N THR A 29 7.61 -35.04 -36.99
CA THR A 29 7.58 -34.70 -35.56
C THR A 29 8.94 -34.91 -34.89
N LEU A 30 9.61 -36.03 -35.15
CA LEU A 30 10.96 -36.30 -34.59
C LEU A 30 11.98 -35.26 -35.07
N ILE A 31 11.95 -34.91 -36.35
CA ILE A 31 12.85 -33.89 -36.93
C ILE A 31 12.60 -32.53 -36.28
N ARG A 32 11.33 -32.14 -36.09
CA ARG A 32 10.96 -30.90 -35.40
C ARG A 32 11.41 -30.86 -33.95
N ALA A 33 11.38 -32.00 -33.26
CA ALA A 33 11.88 -32.14 -31.91
C ALA A 33 13.42 -32.19 -31.81
N GLY A 34 14.15 -32.10 -32.93
CA GLY A 34 15.61 -32.24 -32.97
C GLY A 34 16.10 -33.68 -32.80
N MET A 35 15.21 -34.67 -32.81
CA MET A 35 15.51 -36.09 -32.60
C MET A 35 15.89 -36.78 -33.93
N THR A 36 16.90 -36.24 -34.62
CA THR A 36 17.34 -36.69 -35.95
C THR A 36 17.85 -38.14 -35.94
N ASP A 37 18.59 -38.53 -34.91
CA ASP A 37 19.07 -39.92 -34.76
C ASP A 37 17.92 -40.92 -34.62
N GLU A 38 16.88 -40.56 -33.86
CA GLU A 38 15.72 -41.43 -33.68
C GLU A 38 14.90 -41.52 -34.97
N ALA A 39 14.80 -40.41 -35.72
CA ALA A 39 14.19 -40.42 -37.05
C ALA A 39 14.92 -41.39 -38.00
N GLN A 40 16.26 -41.38 -38.00
CA GLN A 40 17.05 -42.33 -38.80
C GLN A 40 16.89 -43.78 -38.34
N ARG A 41 16.91 -44.03 -37.03
CA ARG A 41 16.70 -45.38 -36.47
C ARG A 41 15.32 -45.91 -36.85
N LEU A 42 14.29 -45.06 -36.79
CA LEU A 42 12.95 -45.43 -37.18
C LEU A 42 12.88 -45.77 -38.68
N CYS A 43 13.45 -44.94 -39.55
CA CYS A 43 13.56 -45.23 -40.98
C CYS A 43 14.21 -46.62 -41.22
N LYS A 44 15.32 -46.93 -40.53
CA LYS A 44 16.00 -48.23 -40.63
C LYS A 44 15.11 -49.38 -40.14
N ARG A 45 14.42 -49.21 -39.01
CA ARG A 45 13.50 -50.22 -38.44
C ARG A 45 12.30 -50.51 -39.34
N CYS A 46 11.81 -49.49 -40.03
CA CYS A 46 10.71 -49.61 -41.00
C CYS A 46 11.18 -50.06 -42.40
N GLY A 47 12.44 -50.50 -42.56
CA GLY A 47 12.97 -50.99 -43.84
C GLY A 47 13.30 -49.90 -44.86
N GLN A 48 13.24 -48.63 -44.48
CA GLN A 48 13.52 -47.48 -45.33
C GLN A 48 14.91 -46.89 -45.04
N ALA A 49 15.93 -47.74 -45.07
CA ALA A 49 17.32 -47.33 -44.85
C ALA A 49 17.78 -46.25 -45.86
N TRP A 50 17.20 -46.23 -47.06
CA TRP A 50 17.41 -45.18 -48.06
C TRP A 50 16.98 -43.80 -47.53
N ARG A 51 15.84 -43.70 -46.84
CA ARG A 51 15.35 -42.46 -46.23
C ARG A 51 16.21 -42.05 -45.04
N ALA A 52 16.71 -43.01 -44.27
CA ALA A 52 17.69 -42.73 -43.22
C ALA A 52 18.96 -42.07 -43.80
N ALA A 53 19.43 -42.54 -44.96
CA ALA A 53 20.58 -41.96 -45.63
C ALA A 53 20.31 -40.56 -46.19
N THR A 54 19.10 -40.30 -46.74
CA THR A 54 18.77 -38.95 -47.24
C THR A 54 18.77 -37.93 -46.10
N LEU A 55 18.35 -38.29 -44.89
CA LEU A 55 18.39 -37.42 -43.70
C LEU A 55 19.80 -37.03 -43.23
N GLU A 56 20.87 -37.59 -43.79
CA GLU A 56 22.25 -37.23 -43.45
C GLU A 56 22.87 -36.19 -44.38
N GLY A 57 22.30 -35.97 -45.57
CA GLY A 57 22.95 -35.19 -46.61
C GLY A 57 23.07 -33.69 -46.33
N TRP A 58 22.41 -33.17 -45.29
CA TRP A 58 22.55 -31.77 -44.84
C TRP A 58 23.85 -31.49 -44.08
N LYS A 59 24.50 -32.53 -43.54
CA LYS A 59 25.71 -32.39 -42.73
C LYS A 59 26.86 -31.84 -43.58
N LEU A 60 27.56 -30.83 -43.06
CA LEU A 60 28.72 -30.25 -43.74
C LEU A 60 29.85 -31.26 -43.80
N TYR A 61 30.55 -31.29 -44.93
CA TYR A 61 31.75 -32.10 -45.09
C TYR A 61 32.81 -31.68 -44.07
N HIS A 62 33.28 -32.64 -43.29
CA HIS A 62 34.33 -32.45 -42.32
C HIS A 62 35.25 -33.66 -42.33
N ASP A 63 36.53 -33.41 -42.62
CA ASP A 63 37.58 -34.40 -42.44
C ASP A 63 38.42 -34.03 -41.20
N PRO A 64 38.22 -34.73 -40.06
CA PRO A 64 38.95 -34.45 -38.82
C PRO A 64 40.46 -34.71 -38.93
N ASN A 65 40.90 -35.40 -39.99
CA ASN A 65 42.30 -35.80 -40.18
C ASN A 65 43.15 -34.72 -40.86
N ILE A 66 42.55 -33.67 -41.46
CA ILE A 66 43.26 -32.60 -42.18
C ILE A 66 44.28 -31.88 -41.28
N ASN A 67 43.99 -31.76 -39.98
CA ASN A 67 44.86 -31.07 -39.02
C ASN A 67 45.86 -31.99 -38.29
N GLY A 68 46.06 -33.24 -38.75
CA GLY A 68 47.13 -34.11 -38.27
C GLY A 68 46.90 -34.77 -36.91
N GLY A 69 45.68 -35.28 -36.67
CA GLY A 69 45.36 -36.09 -35.49
C GLY A 69 46.22 -37.36 -35.37
N LYS A 70 46.47 -37.82 -34.12
CA LYS A 70 47.23 -39.07 -33.86
C LYS A 70 46.39 -40.34 -34.09
N VAL A 71 45.08 -40.21 -34.12
CA VAL A 71 44.12 -41.29 -34.34
C VAL A 71 43.32 -40.92 -35.59
N LEU A 72 43.20 -41.87 -36.52
CA LEU A 72 42.37 -41.69 -37.71
C LEU A 72 40.90 -41.77 -37.32
N GLU A 73 40.16 -40.71 -37.62
CA GLU A 73 38.72 -40.61 -37.40
C GLU A 73 37.97 -40.67 -38.75
N PRO A 74 36.73 -41.19 -38.81
CA PRO A 74 35.98 -41.25 -40.05
C PRO A 74 35.66 -39.83 -40.57
N VAL A 75 35.72 -39.67 -41.89
CA VAL A 75 35.24 -38.44 -42.56
C VAL A 75 33.73 -38.39 -42.47
N GLU A 76 33.19 -37.22 -42.14
CA GLU A 76 31.75 -37.00 -41.96
C GLU A 76 31.19 -35.98 -42.95
N GLY A 77 29.88 -36.07 -43.18
CA GLY A 77 29.12 -35.12 -43.99
C GLY A 77 29.21 -35.33 -45.50
N ASN A 78 28.62 -34.40 -46.25
CA ASN A 78 28.45 -34.51 -47.69
C ASN A 78 29.24 -33.42 -48.43
N PRO A 79 30.28 -33.77 -49.21
CA PRO A 79 31.03 -32.78 -50.00
C PRO A 79 30.17 -32.15 -51.11
N TYR A 80 29.12 -32.85 -51.56
CA TYR A 80 28.17 -32.38 -52.56
C TYR A 80 26.84 -31.92 -51.94
N ARG A 81 26.91 -31.30 -50.74
CA ARG A 81 25.73 -30.82 -50.00
C ARG A 81 24.83 -29.91 -50.84
N CYS A 82 25.40 -29.04 -51.68
CA CYS A 82 24.61 -28.15 -52.54
C CYS A 82 23.71 -28.94 -53.51
N ILE A 83 24.25 -29.98 -54.17
CA ILE A 83 23.49 -30.86 -55.07
C ILE A 83 22.40 -31.61 -54.30
N TRP A 84 22.74 -32.14 -53.12
CA TRP A 84 21.77 -32.81 -52.26
C TRP A 84 20.62 -31.87 -51.85
N LYS A 85 20.94 -30.61 -51.54
CA LYS A 85 19.98 -29.59 -51.17
C LYS A 85 19.05 -29.23 -52.33
N ILE A 86 19.58 -29.06 -53.54
CA ILE A 86 18.79 -28.87 -54.77
C ILE A 86 17.85 -30.06 -55.01
N SER A 87 18.36 -31.28 -54.78
CA SER A 87 17.57 -32.50 -54.93
C SER A 87 16.41 -32.54 -53.92
N CYS A 88 16.67 -32.22 -52.65
CA CYS A 88 15.64 -32.11 -51.62
C CYS A 88 14.62 -31.00 -51.94
N TRP A 89 15.08 -29.87 -52.48
CA TRP A 89 14.20 -28.78 -52.89
C TRP A 89 13.21 -29.22 -53.97
N ARG A 90 13.72 -29.87 -55.03
CA ARG A 90 12.88 -30.40 -56.13
C ARG A 90 11.92 -31.46 -55.63
N MET A 91 12.38 -32.33 -54.73
CA MET A 91 11.55 -33.35 -54.10
C MET A 91 10.41 -32.75 -53.27
N ALA A 92 10.65 -31.63 -52.58
CA ALA A 92 9.62 -30.94 -51.80
C ALA A 92 8.54 -30.28 -52.68
N GLU A 93 8.88 -29.91 -53.91
CA GLU A 93 7.94 -29.29 -54.87
C GLU A 93 7.11 -30.30 -55.66
N GLU A 94 7.53 -31.56 -55.70
CA GLU A 94 6.82 -32.61 -56.43
C GLU A 94 5.55 -33.03 -55.68
N GLU A 95 4.39 -32.68 -56.25
CA GLU A 95 3.08 -32.83 -55.60
C GLU A 95 2.64 -34.29 -55.41
N GLN A 96 3.24 -35.22 -56.15
CA GLN A 96 2.99 -36.65 -56.01
C GLN A 96 3.47 -37.21 -54.67
N PHE A 97 4.43 -36.56 -54.01
CA PHE A 97 4.88 -36.98 -52.68
C PHE A 97 3.90 -36.57 -51.60
N ASN A 98 3.89 -37.35 -50.52
CA ASN A 98 3.14 -37.04 -49.32
C ASN A 98 3.55 -35.66 -48.76
N ARG A 99 2.58 -34.89 -48.27
CA ARG A 99 2.81 -33.55 -47.70
C ARG A 99 3.86 -33.52 -46.59
N TYR A 100 3.95 -34.56 -45.76
CA TYR A 100 4.96 -34.63 -44.68
C TYR A 100 6.33 -35.00 -45.22
N GLU A 101 6.42 -35.82 -46.27
CA GLU A 101 7.69 -36.09 -46.94
C GLU A 101 8.24 -34.81 -47.59
N ARG A 102 7.37 -34.09 -48.31
CA ARG A 102 7.69 -32.78 -48.87
C ARG A 102 8.16 -31.81 -47.78
N ALA A 103 7.46 -31.75 -46.65
CA ALA A 103 7.83 -30.90 -45.52
C ALA A 103 9.18 -31.29 -44.87
N ILE A 104 9.49 -32.59 -44.75
CA ILE A 104 10.78 -33.06 -44.25
C ILE A 104 11.91 -32.52 -45.13
N TYR A 105 11.81 -32.72 -46.44
CA TYR A 105 12.85 -32.26 -47.36
C TYR A 105 12.86 -30.74 -47.51
N ALA A 106 11.72 -30.08 -47.38
CA ALA A 106 11.61 -28.63 -47.31
C ALA A 106 12.34 -28.04 -46.09
N ALA A 107 12.15 -28.63 -44.90
CA ALA A 107 12.86 -28.21 -43.69
C ALA A 107 14.37 -28.43 -43.77
N LEU A 108 14.79 -29.43 -44.53
CA LEU A 108 16.18 -29.77 -44.77
C LEU A 108 16.84 -28.92 -45.86
N SER A 109 16.06 -28.43 -46.83
CA SER A 109 16.55 -27.63 -47.95
C SER A 109 16.31 -26.13 -47.83
N GLY A 110 15.58 -25.68 -46.80
CA GLY A 110 15.20 -24.29 -46.61
C GLY A 110 13.99 -23.83 -47.44
N ASN A 111 13.14 -24.75 -47.93
CA ASN A 111 11.96 -24.40 -48.73
C ASN A 111 10.75 -24.07 -47.85
N LEU A 112 10.66 -22.83 -47.38
CA LEU A 112 9.59 -22.39 -46.49
C LEU A 112 8.18 -22.63 -47.06
N LYS A 113 7.97 -22.37 -48.36
CA LYS A 113 6.67 -22.49 -49.03
C LYS A 113 6.09 -23.91 -48.92
N GLN A 114 6.94 -24.93 -49.02
CA GLN A 114 6.54 -26.33 -48.93
C GLN A 114 6.50 -26.85 -47.49
N LEU A 115 7.12 -26.14 -46.55
CA LEU A 115 7.13 -26.47 -45.12
C LEU A 115 5.88 -25.98 -44.39
N LEU A 116 5.46 -24.73 -44.66
CA LEU A 116 4.32 -24.10 -43.98
C LEU A 116 2.99 -24.88 -44.06
N PRO A 117 2.63 -25.61 -45.14
CA PRO A 117 1.36 -26.33 -45.22
C PRO A 117 1.10 -27.38 -44.14
N VAL A 118 2.14 -27.86 -43.44
CA VAL A 118 2.01 -28.83 -42.34
C VAL A 118 2.29 -28.25 -40.95
N CYS A 119 2.52 -26.94 -40.87
CA CYS A 119 2.76 -26.21 -39.63
C CYS A 119 1.48 -25.48 -39.19
N ASP A 120 0.72 -26.04 -38.27
CA ASP A 120 -0.66 -25.60 -37.99
C ASP A 120 -0.77 -24.66 -36.78
N THR A 121 0.21 -24.68 -35.88
CA THR A 121 0.26 -23.84 -34.67
C THR A 121 1.22 -22.67 -34.83
N TRP A 122 1.17 -21.72 -33.90
CA TRP A 122 2.13 -20.63 -33.78
C TRP A 122 3.55 -21.17 -33.61
N GLU A 123 3.77 -22.12 -32.69
CA GLU A 123 5.10 -22.72 -32.47
C GLU A 123 5.61 -23.47 -33.71
N ASP A 124 4.71 -24.18 -34.41
CA ASP A 124 5.05 -24.87 -35.66
C ASP A 124 5.54 -23.88 -36.73
N THR A 125 4.87 -22.73 -36.80
CA THR A 125 5.13 -21.68 -37.78
C THR A 125 6.41 -20.94 -37.42
N VAL A 126 6.58 -20.50 -36.18
CA VAL A 126 7.82 -19.90 -35.66
C VAL A 126 9.00 -20.83 -35.95
N TRP A 127 8.90 -22.11 -35.60
CA TRP A 127 9.95 -23.09 -35.86
C TRP A 127 10.30 -23.17 -37.35
N ALA A 128 9.30 -23.21 -38.24
CA ALA A 128 9.53 -23.29 -39.68
C ALA A 128 10.29 -22.08 -40.22
N TYR A 129 9.88 -20.87 -39.85
CA TYR A 129 10.55 -19.65 -40.25
C TYR A 129 11.98 -19.57 -39.71
N PHE A 130 12.19 -19.80 -38.40
CA PHE A 130 13.52 -19.76 -37.80
C PHE A 130 14.44 -20.86 -38.36
N ARG A 131 13.91 -22.06 -38.63
CA ARG A 131 14.67 -23.15 -39.26
C ARG A 131 15.18 -22.75 -40.64
N VAL A 132 14.33 -22.15 -41.46
CA VAL A 132 14.70 -21.68 -42.81
C VAL A 132 15.66 -20.49 -42.72
N MET A 133 15.41 -19.53 -41.82
CA MET A 133 16.32 -18.40 -41.58
C MET A 133 17.73 -18.88 -41.26
N VAL A 134 17.89 -19.79 -40.30
CA VAL A 134 19.20 -20.37 -39.96
C VAL A 134 19.82 -21.08 -41.15
N ASP A 135 19.02 -21.82 -41.92
CA ASP A 135 19.50 -22.50 -43.14
C ASP A 135 20.07 -21.51 -44.17
N THR A 136 19.33 -20.42 -44.42
CA THR A 136 19.71 -19.35 -45.35
C THR A 136 20.97 -18.64 -44.90
N LEU A 137 21.06 -18.26 -43.62
CA LEU A 137 22.24 -17.58 -43.07
C LEU A 137 23.50 -18.46 -43.15
N VAL A 138 23.38 -19.75 -42.78
CA VAL A 138 24.49 -20.71 -42.89
C VAL A 138 24.92 -20.88 -44.34
N GLU A 139 23.97 -20.98 -45.28
CA GLU A 139 24.29 -21.10 -46.70
C GLU A 139 24.98 -19.84 -47.27
N GLN A 140 24.53 -18.65 -46.87
CA GLN A 140 25.15 -17.39 -47.27
C GLN A 140 26.61 -17.32 -46.79
N GLU A 141 26.88 -17.72 -45.55
CA GLU A 141 28.23 -17.74 -44.99
C GLU A 141 29.12 -18.76 -45.72
N ILE A 142 28.63 -19.97 -45.98
CA ILE A 142 29.37 -21.00 -46.74
C ILE A 142 29.73 -20.49 -48.14
N ARG A 143 28.78 -19.86 -48.83
CA ARG A 143 28.99 -19.32 -50.19
C ARG A 143 29.98 -18.16 -50.20
N THR A 144 30.01 -17.35 -49.14
CA THR A 144 30.93 -16.21 -49.02
C THR A 144 32.35 -16.66 -48.65
N SER A 145 32.46 -17.64 -47.77
CA SER A 145 33.73 -17.98 -47.09
C SER A 145 34.43 -19.22 -47.64
N VAL A 146 33.73 -20.11 -48.35
CA VAL A 146 34.24 -21.45 -48.71
C VAL A 146 34.17 -21.76 -50.20
N VAL A 147 33.12 -21.33 -50.90
CA VAL A 147 32.87 -21.75 -52.29
C VAL A 147 33.51 -20.80 -53.30
N THR A 148 34.37 -21.31 -54.19
CA THR A 148 34.88 -20.53 -55.34
C THR A 148 33.82 -20.43 -56.43
N ALA A 149 33.75 -19.29 -57.14
CA ALA A 149 32.72 -19.00 -58.14
C ALA A 149 32.57 -20.05 -59.27
N GLU A 150 33.59 -20.87 -59.50
CA GLU A 150 33.63 -21.93 -60.52
C GLU A 150 32.88 -23.23 -60.10
N GLU A 151 32.54 -23.40 -58.82
CA GLU A 151 31.88 -24.60 -58.25
C GLU A 151 30.41 -24.34 -57.81
N MET A 152 29.85 -23.18 -58.16
CA MET A 152 28.54 -22.75 -57.69
C MET A 152 27.38 -23.38 -58.48
N GLU A 153 26.76 -24.42 -57.92
CA GLU A 153 25.44 -24.87 -58.33
C GLU A 153 24.36 -23.84 -57.93
N GLU A 154 23.41 -23.56 -58.83
CA GLU A 154 22.37 -22.54 -58.63
C GLU A 154 21.26 -23.05 -57.70
N LEU A 155 21.17 -22.46 -56.50
CA LEU A 155 20.00 -22.60 -55.63
C LEU A 155 18.88 -21.65 -56.10
N PRO A 156 17.61 -21.93 -55.75
CA PRO A 156 16.48 -21.09 -56.11
C PRO A 156 16.68 -19.62 -55.69
N ARG A 157 16.33 -18.69 -56.58
CA ARG A 157 16.54 -17.25 -56.37
C ARG A 157 15.83 -16.75 -55.12
N ASP A 158 14.57 -17.11 -54.93
CA ASP A 158 13.77 -16.74 -53.76
C ASP A 158 14.47 -17.15 -52.44
N TYR A 159 15.15 -18.30 -52.43
CA TYR A 159 15.88 -18.76 -51.25
C TYR A 159 17.15 -17.94 -50.98
N LEU A 160 17.85 -17.51 -52.03
CA LEU A 160 19.10 -16.75 -51.93
C LEU A 160 18.89 -15.26 -51.66
N GLU A 161 17.83 -14.69 -52.24
CA GLU A 161 17.51 -13.26 -52.17
C GLU A 161 16.75 -12.88 -50.90
N THR A 162 16.22 -13.87 -50.16
CA THR A 162 15.51 -13.58 -48.92
C THR A 162 16.47 -13.19 -47.81
N ASN A 163 16.42 -11.92 -47.42
CA ASN A 163 17.06 -11.43 -46.21
C ASN A 163 16.13 -11.66 -45.02
N TRP A 164 16.43 -12.69 -44.22
CA TRP A 164 15.68 -13.02 -43.00
C TRP A 164 16.28 -12.34 -41.78
N THR A 165 15.43 -11.69 -40.99
CA THR A 165 15.74 -11.24 -39.64
C THR A 165 14.65 -11.74 -38.69
N SER A 166 14.92 -11.74 -37.38
CA SER A 166 13.95 -12.14 -36.38
C SER A 166 12.67 -11.29 -36.44
N GLU A 167 12.79 -9.98 -36.73
CA GLU A 167 11.67 -9.05 -36.89
C GLU A 167 10.80 -9.47 -38.06
N LYS A 168 11.42 -9.70 -39.23
CA LYS A 168 10.72 -10.10 -40.44
C LYS A 168 9.98 -11.42 -40.25
N VAL A 169 10.54 -12.38 -39.50
CA VAL A 169 9.84 -13.62 -39.16
C VAL A 169 8.52 -13.32 -38.46
N PHE A 170 8.52 -12.47 -37.43
CA PHE A 170 7.29 -12.15 -36.71
C PHE A 170 6.33 -11.23 -37.48
N GLU A 171 6.82 -10.41 -38.42
CA GLU A 171 5.99 -9.68 -39.37
C GLU A 171 5.22 -10.63 -40.31
N GLU A 172 5.91 -11.65 -40.85
CA GLU A 172 5.30 -12.67 -41.70
C GLU A 172 4.29 -13.53 -40.92
N LEU A 173 4.57 -13.85 -39.64
CA LEU A 173 3.58 -14.51 -38.78
C LEU A 173 2.33 -13.66 -38.55
N GLN A 174 2.45 -12.33 -38.51
CA GLN A 174 1.30 -11.42 -38.42
C GLN A 174 0.53 -11.34 -39.73
N ALA A 175 1.21 -11.51 -40.86
CA ALA A 175 0.64 -11.46 -42.21
C ALA A 175 0.07 -12.81 -42.70
N THR A 176 0.15 -13.87 -41.90
CA THR A 176 -0.37 -15.20 -42.27
C THR A 176 -1.89 -15.18 -42.49
N ASP A 177 -2.37 -16.06 -43.36
CA ASP A 177 -3.80 -16.33 -43.59
C ASP A 177 -4.38 -17.38 -42.64
N LYS A 178 -3.53 -18.05 -41.85
CA LYS A 178 -3.94 -19.07 -40.90
C LYS A 178 -4.58 -18.46 -39.66
N ARG A 179 -5.91 -18.57 -39.59
CA ARG A 179 -6.73 -18.08 -38.47
C ARG A 179 -6.19 -18.49 -37.09
N ARG A 180 -5.84 -19.77 -36.91
CA ARG A 180 -5.32 -20.28 -35.63
C ARG A 180 -4.04 -19.56 -35.19
N VAL A 181 -3.10 -19.37 -36.12
CA VAL A 181 -1.84 -18.67 -35.85
C VAL A 181 -2.10 -17.20 -35.54
N ILE A 182 -3.03 -16.54 -36.22
CA ILE A 182 -3.44 -15.15 -35.92
C ILE A 182 -3.98 -15.04 -34.49
N GLU A 183 -4.86 -15.96 -34.08
CA GLU A 183 -5.44 -16.00 -32.73
C GLU A 183 -4.36 -16.26 -31.67
N GLU A 184 -3.53 -17.28 -31.86
CA GLU A 184 -2.42 -17.63 -30.95
C GLU A 184 -1.37 -16.50 -30.86
N ASN A 185 -1.12 -15.76 -31.94
CA ASN A 185 -0.18 -14.63 -31.96
C ASN A 185 -0.65 -13.42 -31.11
N GLN A 186 -1.93 -13.37 -30.75
CA GLN A 186 -2.48 -12.35 -29.85
C GLN A 186 -2.48 -12.78 -28.38
N GLU A 187 -2.14 -14.04 -28.09
CA GLU A 187 -2.08 -14.54 -26.72
C GLU A 187 -0.94 -13.89 -25.95
N HIS A 188 -1.21 -13.49 -24.70
CA HIS A 188 -0.27 -12.75 -23.86
C HIS A 188 1.11 -13.40 -23.76
N TYR A 189 1.19 -14.73 -23.58
CA TYR A 189 2.48 -15.42 -23.46
C TYR A 189 3.26 -15.47 -24.77
N HIS A 190 2.60 -15.64 -25.92
CA HIS A 190 3.27 -15.60 -27.23
C HIS A 190 3.74 -14.18 -27.58
N VAL A 191 2.96 -13.16 -27.20
CA VAL A 191 3.40 -11.76 -27.31
C VAL A 191 4.66 -11.53 -26.47
N ILE A 192 4.68 -12.01 -25.22
CA ILE A 192 5.88 -11.90 -24.36
C ILE A 192 7.07 -12.65 -24.98
N GLN A 193 6.87 -13.88 -25.45
CA GLN A 193 7.93 -14.66 -26.12
C GLN A 193 8.47 -13.95 -27.35
N LYS A 194 7.60 -13.39 -28.20
CA LYS A 194 8.00 -12.60 -29.38
C LYS A 194 8.95 -11.48 -28.97
N PHE A 195 8.55 -10.63 -28.03
CA PHE A 195 9.38 -9.48 -27.63
C PHE A 195 10.68 -9.89 -26.93
N ILE A 196 10.68 -10.99 -26.15
CA ILE A 196 11.90 -11.55 -25.57
C ILE A 196 12.86 -12.05 -26.68
N ILE A 197 12.35 -12.75 -27.69
CA ILE A 197 13.15 -13.24 -28.82
C ILE A 197 13.72 -12.08 -29.63
N LEU A 198 12.95 -11.00 -29.82
CA LEU A 198 13.39 -9.78 -30.49
C LEU A 198 14.34 -8.91 -29.64
N GLY A 199 14.41 -9.15 -28.33
CA GLY A 199 15.14 -8.28 -27.40
C GLY A 199 14.53 -6.88 -27.23
N ASP A 200 13.27 -6.68 -27.65
CA ASP A 200 12.57 -5.40 -27.59
C ASP A 200 11.73 -5.29 -26.30
N VAL A 201 12.39 -4.85 -25.23
CA VAL A 201 11.73 -4.65 -23.93
C VAL A 201 10.77 -3.46 -23.96
N ASP A 202 11.09 -2.40 -24.69
CA ASP A 202 10.23 -1.21 -24.74
C ASP A 202 8.88 -1.51 -25.37
N GLY A 203 8.87 -2.25 -26.48
CA GLY A 203 7.66 -2.74 -27.12
C GLY A 203 6.85 -3.66 -26.21
N LEU A 204 7.51 -4.55 -25.45
CA LEU A 204 6.84 -5.38 -24.45
C LEU A 204 6.16 -4.53 -23.38
N MET A 205 6.84 -3.49 -22.86
CA MET A 205 6.26 -2.61 -21.84
C MET A 205 5.05 -1.83 -22.38
N GLU A 206 4.99 -1.51 -23.67
CA GLU A 206 3.81 -0.89 -24.28
C GLU A 206 2.62 -1.85 -24.36
N GLU A 207 2.84 -3.12 -24.70
CA GLU A 207 1.80 -4.14 -24.66
C GLU A 207 1.28 -4.35 -23.24
N VAL A 208 2.19 -4.48 -22.26
CA VAL A 208 1.86 -4.59 -20.85
C VAL A 208 1.03 -3.39 -20.39
N SER A 209 1.44 -2.17 -20.74
CA SER A 209 0.68 -0.95 -20.43
C SER A 209 -0.71 -0.97 -21.04
N ARG A 210 -0.86 -1.52 -22.25
CA ARG A 210 -2.16 -1.65 -22.92
C ARG A 210 -3.06 -2.68 -22.27
N TRP A 211 -2.49 -3.77 -21.76
CA TRP A 211 -3.22 -4.79 -21.01
C TRP A 211 -3.70 -4.26 -19.66
N LEU A 212 -2.93 -3.38 -19.01
CA LEU A 212 -3.34 -2.68 -17.80
C LEU A 212 -4.41 -1.62 -18.04
N SER A 213 -4.38 -0.93 -19.19
CA SER A 213 -5.27 0.20 -19.48
C SER A 213 -6.61 -0.17 -20.14
N LYS A 214 -6.69 -1.29 -20.86
CA LYS A 214 -7.95 -1.79 -21.43
C LYS A 214 -8.88 -2.30 -20.34
N ASP A 215 -9.70 -1.39 -19.81
CA ASP A 215 -10.95 -1.56 -19.06
C ASP A 215 -11.17 -2.90 -18.34
N ARG A 216 -10.94 -2.91 -17.02
CA ARG A 216 -11.64 -3.73 -15.99
C ARG A 216 -11.85 -5.23 -16.24
N SER A 217 -11.18 -5.85 -17.22
CA SER A 217 -11.01 -7.30 -17.23
C SER A 217 -9.86 -7.62 -16.29
N VAL A 218 -10.16 -8.34 -15.21
CA VAL A 218 -9.15 -8.79 -14.25
C VAL A 218 -8.15 -9.64 -15.02
N LEU A 219 -6.91 -9.14 -15.18
CA LEU A 219 -5.83 -9.93 -15.78
C LEU A 219 -5.77 -11.28 -15.04
N PRO A 220 -5.61 -12.40 -15.77
CA PRO A 220 -5.44 -13.71 -15.13
C PRO A 220 -4.35 -13.63 -14.06
N GLY A 221 -4.61 -14.17 -12.86
CA GLY A 221 -3.71 -14.01 -11.71
C GLY A 221 -2.29 -14.54 -11.98
N HIS A 222 -2.19 -15.65 -12.72
CA HIS A 222 -0.90 -16.19 -13.14
C HIS A 222 -0.15 -15.27 -14.11
N LEU A 223 -0.86 -14.59 -15.02
CA LEU A 223 -0.26 -13.64 -15.95
C LEU A 223 0.26 -12.40 -15.22
N LEU A 224 -0.55 -11.80 -14.33
CA LEU A 224 -0.14 -10.65 -13.54
C LEU A 224 1.06 -10.97 -12.63
N ARG A 225 1.05 -12.15 -12.01
CA ARG A 225 2.19 -12.65 -11.24
C ARG A 225 3.42 -12.79 -12.13
N PHE A 226 3.30 -13.44 -13.29
CA PHE A 226 4.41 -13.63 -14.23
C PHE A 226 4.99 -12.28 -14.69
N MET A 227 4.14 -11.34 -15.10
CA MET A 227 4.55 -10.00 -15.52
C MET A 227 5.30 -9.26 -14.40
N THR A 228 4.82 -9.35 -13.16
CA THR A 228 5.48 -8.74 -12.00
C THR A 228 6.89 -9.31 -11.82
N HIS A 229 7.03 -10.64 -11.83
CA HIS A 229 8.33 -11.30 -11.66
C HIS A 229 9.26 -11.05 -12.85
N LEU A 230 8.71 -10.94 -14.07
CA LEU A 230 9.49 -10.61 -15.27
C LEU A 230 10.08 -9.20 -15.17
N ILE A 231 9.31 -8.22 -14.70
CA ILE A 231 9.78 -6.84 -14.48
C ILE A 231 10.87 -6.81 -13.40
N LEU A 232 10.64 -7.49 -12.27
CA LEU A 232 11.65 -7.59 -11.21
C LEU A 232 12.92 -8.29 -11.71
N PHE A 233 12.78 -9.32 -12.54
CA PHE A 233 13.91 -9.99 -13.17
C PHE A 233 14.69 -9.05 -14.10
N PHE A 234 14.01 -8.26 -14.93
CA PHE A 234 14.65 -7.23 -15.76
C PHE A 234 15.41 -6.20 -14.91
N HIS A 235 14.87 -5.77 -13.77
CA HIS A 235 15.57 -4.89 -12.84
C HIS A 235 16.83 -5.54 -12.27
N THR A 236 16.78 -6.82 -11.89
CA THR A 236 17.97 -7.54 -11.39
C THR A 236 19.08 -7.67 -12.43
N LEU A 237 18.72 -7.70 -13.72
CA LEU A 237 19.66 -7.70 -14.83
C LEU A 237 20.16 -6.29 -15.22
N GLY A 238 19.66 -5.23 -14.59
CA GLY A 238 19.98 -3.84 -14.93
C GLY A 238 19.36 -3.36 -16.24
N MET A 239 18.32 -4.03 -16.73
CA MET A 239 17.60 -3.64 -17.94
C MET A 239 16.69 -2.45 -17.64
N GLN A 240 16.68 -1.46 -18.53
CA GLN A 240 15.80 -0.31 -18.42
C GLN A 240 14.38 -0.71 -18.84
N THR A 241 13.42 -0.51 -17.94
CA THR A 241 12.00 -0.70 -18.19
C THR A 241 11.27 0.61 -17.96
N LYS A 242 10.16 0.85 -18.66
CA LYS A 242 9.31 2.03 -18.41
C LYS A 242 8.80 2.01 -16.95
N GLU A 243 9.24 2.98 -16.15
CA GLU A 243 8.98 3.04 -14.70
C GLU A 243 7.48 3.11 -14.40
N GLU A 244 6.75 3.98 -15.10
CA GLU A 244 5.30 4.14 -14.92
C GLU A 244 4.53 2.81 -15.09
N VAL A 245 4.91 2.03 -16.11
CA VAL A 245 4.31 0.73 -16.39
C VAL A 245 4.69 -0.28 -15.33
N SER A 246 5.95 -0.27 -14.89
CA SER A 246 6.46 -1.16 -13.83
C SER A 246 5.73 -0.93 -12.51
N VAL A 247 5.59 0.34 -12.12
CA VAL A 247 4.81 0.79 -10.96
C VAL A 247 3.34 0.39 -11.12
N GLY A 248 2.77 0.53 -12.31
CA GLY A 248 1.41 0.11 -12.63
C GLY A 248 1.18 -1.39 -12.37
N VAL A 249 2.05 -2.25 -12.92
CA VAL A 249 1.98 -3.71 -12.70
C VAL A 249 2.11 -4.06 -11.22
N LEU A 250 3.13 -3.51 -10.55
CA LEU A 250 3.38 -3.76 -9.12
C LEU A 250 2.19 -3.34 -8.27
N LYS A 251 1.64 -2.13 -8.47
CA LYS A 251 0.46 -1.66 -7.74
C LYS A 251 -0.75 -2.56 -7.96
N THR A 252 -1.04 -2.97 -9.20
CA THR A 252 -2.16 -3.88 -9.47
C THR A 252 -1.96 -5.25 -8.82
N TYR A 253 -0.72 -5.75 -8.78
CA TYR A 253 -0.42 -7.01 -8.10
C TYR A 253 -0.51 -6.90 -6.58
N ILE A 254 0.00 -5.82 -5.98
CA ILE A 254 -0.12 -5.53 -4.54
C ILE A 254 -1.59 -5.44 -4.14
N GLN A 255 -2.42 -4.71 -4.90
CA GLN A 255 -3.87 -4.63 -4.64
C GLN A 255 -4.54 -6.00 -4.69
N ARG A 256 -4.11 -6.88 -5.60
CA ARG A 256 -4.60 -8.25 -5.65
C ARG A 256 -4.19 -9.04 -4.40
N LEU A 257 -2.94 -8.95 -3.96
CA LEU A 257 -2.45 -9.61 -2.74
C LEU A 257 -3.22 -9.14 -1.50
N VAL A 258 -3.50 -7.83 -1.39
CA VAL A 258 -4.35 -7.26 -0.34
C VAL A 258 -5.75 -7.88 -0.38
N SER A 259 -6.38 -7.91 -1.56
CA SER A 259 -7.74 -8.47 -1.72
C SER A 259 -7.83 -9.97 -1.41
N GLU A 260 -6.76 -10.73 -1.69
CA GLU A 260 -6.65 -12.16 -1.43
C GLU A 260 -6.08 -12.47 -0.03
N LYS A 261 -5.78 -11.44 0.78
CA LYS A 261 -5.23 -11.52 2.15
C LYS A 261 -3.88 -12.23 2.28
N TYR A 262 -3.03 -12.12 1.26
CA TYR A 262 -1.64 -12.62 1.31
C TYR A 262 -0.70 -11.60 1.96
N THR A 263 -0.93 -11.30 3.24
CA THR A 263 -0.25 -10.24 4.00
C THR A 263 1.27 -10.36 3.99
N ASP A 264 1.79 -11.58 4.16
CA ASP A 264 3.23 -11.86 4.28
C ASP A 264 4.05 -11.42 3.05
N LEU A 265 3.40 -11.30 1.89
CA LEU A 265 4.06 -10.99 0.63
C LEU A 265 4.08 -9.48 0.31
N ILE A 266 3.19 -8.70 0.93
CA ILE A 266 2.92 -7.32 0.52
C ILE A 266 4.16 -6.43 0.69
N ALA A 267 4.84 -6.52 1.83
CA ALA A 267 6.01 -5.69 2.13
C ALA A 267 7.13 -5.85 1.09
N PHE A 268 7.38 -7.10 0.65
CA PHE A 268 8.37 -7.38 -0.39
C PHE A 268 8.04 -6.70 -1.71
N TYR A 269 6.81 -6.77 -2.20
CA TYR A 269 6.48 -6.13 -3.49
C TYR A 269 6.41 -4.61 -3.37
N VAL A 270 6.00 -4.08 -2.22
CA VAL A 270 5.95 -2.64 -1.96
C VAL A 270 7.36 -2.02 -1.90
N SER A 271 8.38 -2.74 -1.42
CA SER A 271 9.76 -2.24 -1.38
C SER A 271 10.39 -2.00 -2.75
N HIS A 272 9.80 -2.55 -3.81
CA HIS A 272 10.23 -2.33 -5.20
C HIS A 272 9.55 -1.12 -5.86
N LEU A 273 8.66 -0.43 -5.15
CA LEU A 273 8.09 0.84 -5.61
C LEU A 273 9.02 2.02 -5.25
N PRO A 274 8.91 3.16 -5.97
CA PRO A 274 9.55 4.40 -5.55
C PRO A 274 9.18 4.76 -4.10
N PRO A 275 10.12 5.31 -3.29
CA PRO A 275 9.92 5.47 -1.84
C PRO A 275 8.62 6.16 -1.42
N GLU A 276 8.26 7.27 -2.09
CA GLU A 276 7.01 8.00 -1.80
C GLU A 276 5.76 7.15 -2.08
N LEU A 277 5.79 6.37 -3.16
CA LEU A 277 4.70 5.46 -3.51
C LEU A 277 4.67 4.24 -2.60
N ALA A 278 5.83 3.74 -2.18
CA ALA A 278 5.93 2.61 -1.25
C ALA A 278 5.27 2.95 0.08
N VAL A 279 5.60 4.12 0.65
CA VAL A 279 4.98 4.65 1.87
C VAL A 279 3.47 4.77 1.69
N ALA A 280 3.01 5.43 0.63
CA ALA A 280 1.58 5.64 0.41
C ALA A 280 0.80 4.33 0.24
N GLN A 281 1.35 3.36 -0.52
CA GLN A 281 0.67 2.08 -0.75
C GLN A 281 0.66 1.19 0.49
N TYR A 282 1.77 1.12 1.24
CA TYR A 282 1.79 0.33 2.47
C TYR A 282 0.88 0.94 3.54
N ALA A 283 0.88 2.28 3.67
CA ALA A 283 -0.01 2.96 4.60
C ALA A 283 -1.49 2.68 4.28
N LEU A 284 -1.89 2.77 3.00
CA LEU A 284 -3.25 2.42 2.58
C LEU A 284 -3.63 0.97 2.93
N PHE A 285 -2.69 0.02 2.80
CA PHE A 285 -2.91 -1.35 3.23
C PHE A 285 -3.10 -1.46 4.76
N LEU A 286 -2.26 -0.78 5.55
CA LEU A 286 -2.33 -0.84 7.01
C LEU A 286 -3.60 -0.19 7.59
N GLU A 287 -4.24 0.72 6.87
CA GLU A 287 -5.52 1.30 7.29
C GLU A 287 -6.63 0.25 7.47
N ASP A 288 -6.58 -0.85 6.71
CA ASP A 288 -7.55 -1.95 6.80
C ASP A 288 -7.15 -3.00 7.86
N VAL A 289 -5.96 -2.88 8.49
CA VAL A 289 -5.45 -3.80 9.50
C VAL A 289 -5.89 -3.36 10.91
N THR A 290 -6.91 -4.03 11.44
CA THR A 290 -7.51 -3.70 12.73
C THR A 290 -6.95 -4.51 13.90
N GLU A 291 -6.50 -5.76 13.67
CA GLU A 291 -6.03 -6.66 14.72
C GLU A 291 -4.61 -6.32 15.20
N SER A 292 -4.41 -6.10 16.50
CA SER A 292 -3.12 -5.70 17.09
C SER A 292 -1.95 -6.63 16.74
N ASN A 293 -2.15 -7.96 16.80
CA ASN A 293 -1.12 -8.93 16.43
C ASN A 293 -0.73 -8.83 14.95
N GLN A 294 -1.69 -8.60 14.06
CA GLN A 294 -1.42 -8.40 12.64
C GLN A 294 -0.72 -7.07 12.37
N ARG A 295 -1.06 -6.01 13.11
CA ARG A 295 -0.35 -4.73 13.04
C ARG A 295 1.14 -4.91 13.29
N HIS A 296 1.49 -5.57 14.39
CA HIS A 296 2.89 -5.83 14.74
C HIS A 296 3.61 -6.62 13.66
N HIS A 297 3.01 -7.73 13.21
CA HIS A 297 3.56 -8.56 12.13
C HIS A 297 3.79 -7.78 10.83
N CYS A 298 2.85 -6.92 10.43
CA CYS A 298 3.02 -6.09 9.24
C CYS A 298 4.14 -5.05 9.39
N LEU A 299 4.38 -4.50 10.59
CA LEU A 299 5.50 -3.58 10.82
C LEU A 299 6.84 -4.32 10.80
N GLU A 300 6.91 -5.54 11.31
CA GLU A 300 8.10 -6.40 11.23
C GLU A 300 8.44 -6.70 9.77
N LEU A 301 7.45 -7.12 8.97
CA LEU A 301 7.64 -7.35 7.52
C LEU A 301 8.10 -6.10 6.78
N ALA A 302 7.55 -4.93 7.13
CA ALA A 302 7.98 -3.66 6.54
C ALA A 302 9.45 -3.35 6.85
N LYS A 303 9.85 -3.57 8.11
CA LYS A 303 11.24 -3.40 8.56
C LYS A 303 12.19 -4.36 7.86
N GLU A 304 11.82 -5.63 7.72
CA GLU A 304 12.61 -6.65 7.01
C GLU A 304 12.76 -6.32 5.52
N ALA A 305 11.71 -5.77 4.90
CA ALA A 305 11.74 -5.32 3.51
C ALA A 305 12.48 -3.99 3.29
N GLY A 306 12.97 -3.34 4.35
CA GLY A 306 13.68 -2.06 4.29
C GLY A 306 12.79 -0.84 4.04
N LEU A 307 11.49 -0.94 4.34
CA LEU A 307 10.57 0.18 4.24
C LEU A 307 10.74 1.16 5.42
N ASP A 308 10.47 2.44 5.18
CA ASP A 308 10.47 3.46 6.21
C ASP A 308 9.21 3.34 7.09
N VAL A 309 9.34 2.50 8.13
CA VAL A 309 8.28 2.24 9.10
C VAL A 309 7.79 3.54 9.75
N ALA A 310 8.69 4.48 10.04
CA ALA A 310 8.34 5.69 10.76
C ALA A 310 7.44 6.62 9.91
N THR A 311 7.80 6.80 8.63
CA THR A 311 7.00 7.58 7.70
C THR A 311 5.69 6.86 7.36
N ILE A 312 5.70 5.52 7.26
CA ILE A 312 4.50 4.69 7.04
C ILE A 312 3.48 4.88 8.17
N THR A 313 3.86 4.65 9.43
CA THR A 313 2.92 4.73 10.57
C THR A 313 2.37 6.13 10.75
N LYS A 314 3.22 7.16 10.54
CA LYS A 314 2.77 8.56 10.45
C LYS A 314 1.72 8.77 9.37
N THR A 315 1.96 8.25 8.16
CA THR A 315 1.04 8.39 7.03
C THR A 315 -0.30 7.71 7.31
N VAL A 316 -0.31 6.52 7.91
CA VAL A 316 -1.54 5.81 8.34
C VAL A 316 -2.38 6.69 9.28
N VAL A 317 -1.73 7.26 10.29
CA VAL A 317 -2.39 8.13 11.28
C VAL A 317 -2.95 9.38 10.63
N GLU A 318 -2.19 10.02 9.75
CA GLU A 318 -2.65 11.20 9.03
C GLU A 318 -3.83 10.91 8.12
N ASN A 319 -3.80 9.80 7.37
CA ASN A 319 -4.87 9.41 6.47
C ASN A 319 -6.19 9.20 7.23
N ILE A 320 -6.15 8.42 8.32
CA ILE A 320 -7.32 8.16 9.16
C ILE A 320 -7.84 9.44 9.83
N ARG A 321 -6.95 10.30 10.33
CA ARG A 321 -7.31 11.59 10.94
C ARG A 321 -7.97 12.55 9.94
N LYS A 322 -7.59 12.47 8.65
CA LYS A 322 -8.07 13.34 7.56
C LYS A 322 -9.36 12.82 6.88
N LYS A 323 -9.71 11.53 7.02
CA LYS A 323 -10.91 10.93 6.38
C LYS A 323 -12.24 11.66 6.71
N ASP A 324 -12.38 12.20 7.92
CA ASP A 324 -13.60 12.90 8.38
C ASP A 324 -13.35 14.40 8.63
N ALA A 325 -12.77 15.13 7.68
CA ALA A 325 -12.61 16.58 7.81
C ALA A 325 -13.96 17.31 7.70
N GLY A 326 -14.84 17.15 8.69
CA GLY A 326 -15.89 18.11 8.97
C GLY A 326 -15.24 19.43 9.37
N GLU A 327 -15.59 20.51 8.69
CA GLU A 327 -15.09 21.85 8.99
C GLU A 327 -15.44 22.24 10.44
N PHE A 328 -14.52 22.94 11.11
CA PHE A 328 -14.76 23.58 12.41
C PHE A 328 -15.79 24.70 12.22
N SER A 329 -17.09 24.36 12.18
CA SER A 329 -18.14 25.37 12.05
C SER A 329 -18.53 25.93 13.43
N HIS A 330 -18.65 27.26 13.46
CA HIS A 330 -18.94 28.05 14.65
C HIS A 330 -20.44 28.08 14.98
N HIS A 331 -21.20 26.98 14.89
CA HIS A 331 -22.63 27.03 15.25
C HIS A 331 -23.16 25.77 15.95
N ASP A 332 -23.59 26.01 17.19
CA ASP A 332 -24.75 25.47 17.90
C ASP A 332 -24.91 23.97 18.21
N HIS A 333 -25.09 23.73 19.52
CA HIS A 333 -25.94 22.69 20.10
C HIS A 333 -25.66 21.21 19.79
N VAL A 334 -24.41 20.79 19.57
CA VAL A 334 -24.08 19.37 19.75
C VAL A 334 -23.95 19.11 21.25
N LEU A 335 -25.05 18.62 21.84
CA LEU A 335 -25.07 17.92 23.12
C LEU A 335 -24.03 16.80 23.08
N ASP A 336 -23.39 16.56 24.23
CA ASP A 336 -22.41 15.50 24.50
C ASP A 336 -22.66 14.22 23.67
N ALA A 337 -22.04 14.18 22.48
CA ALA A 337 -22.22 13.10 21.53
C ALA A 337 -21.21 12.03 21.92
N GLY A 338 -21.69 10.92 22.46
CA GLY A 338 -20.83 9.81 22.87
C GLY A 338 -19.87 9.34 21.77
N THR A 339 -18.81 8.65 22.18
CA THR A 339 -17.77 8.11 21.28
C THR A 339 -18.38 7.18 20.24
N THR A 340 -18.29 7.56 18.97
CA THR A 340 -18.78 6.77 17.83
C THR A 340 -17.71 5.76 17.37
N GLU A 341 -18.09 4.79 16.55
CA GLU A 341 -17.12 3.83 15.96
C GLU A 341 -16.02 4.53 15.14
N ALA A 342 -16.36 5.62 14.44
CA ALA A 342 -15.38 6.43 13.70
C ALA A 342 -14.43 7.19 14.64
N ASP A 343 -14.90 7.60 15.82
CA ASP A 343 -14.03 8.18 16.85
C ASP A 343 -13.10 7.11 17.45
N GLN A 344 -13.62 5.90 17.70
CA GLN A 344 -12.82 4.78 18.20
C GLN A 344 -11.68 4.42 17.25
N LEU A 345 -11.94 4.41 15.94
CA LEU A 345 -10.90 4.18 14.93
C LEU A 345 -9.81 5.26 14.95
N LYS A 346 -10.16 6.53 15.22
CA LYS A 346 -9.18 7.62 15.42
C LYS A 346 -8.43 7.48 16.75
N ILE A 347 -9.05 6.95 17.78
CA ILE A 347 -8.39 6.67 19.05
C ILE A 347 -7.34 5.56 18.84
N ASP A 348 -7.73 4.45 18.20
CA ASP A 348 -6.88 3.27 18.02
C ASP A 348 -5.76 3.44 16.98
N VAL A 349 -5.79 4.49 16.17
CA VAL A 349 -4.71 4.75 15.21
C VAL A 349 -3.42 5.19 15.90
N ILE A 350 -3.51 5.76 17.11
CA ILE A 350 -2.33 6.18 17.88
C ILE A 350 -1.43 4.99 18.22
N ASP A 351 -2.01 3.79 18.35
CA ASP A 351 -1.24 2.58 18.67
C ASP A 351 -0.13 2.31 17.64
N TRP A 352 -0.32 2.70 16.37
CA TRP A 352 0.69 2.60 15.32
C TRP A 352 1.99 3.35 15.65
N LEU A 353 1.90 4.49 16.35
CA LEU A 353 3.05 5.33 16.71
C LEU A 353 3.64 5.00 18.08
N ILE A 354 2.90 4.26 18.92
CA ILE A 354 3.37 3.90 20.26
C ILE A 354 4.19 2.60 20.24
N PHE A 355 4.11 1.82 19.16
CA PHE A 355 4.94 0.60 19.00
C PHE A 355 6.44 0.88 19.06
N ASP A 356 6.90 1.95 18.44
CA ASP A 356 8.31 2.33 18.42
C ASP A 356 8.53 3.56 19.33
N PRO A 357 9.31 3.43 20.42
CA PRO A 357 9.67 4.57 21.26
C PRO A 357 10.27 5.73 20.46
N ALA A 358 10.99 5.49 19.36
CA ALA A 358 11.57 6.57 18.54
C ALA A 358 10.51 7.51 17.92
N GLN A 359 9.24 7.10 17.91
CA GLN A 359 8.13 7.87 17.37
C GLN A 359 7.34 8.65 18.42
N ARG A 360 7.76 8.67 19.71
CA ARG A 360 6.99 9.33 20.78
C ARG A 360 6.70 10.81 20.53
N ALA A 361 7.63 11.54 19.92
CA ALA A 361 7.40 12.94 19.53
C ALA A 361 6.26 13.09 18.52
N GLU A 362 6.24 12.24 17.48
CA GLU A 362 5.17 12.24 16.48
C GLU A 362 3.84 11.74 17.06
N ALA A 363 3.87 10.71 17.91
CA ALA A 363 2.68 10.21 18.63
C ALA A 363 2.02 11.33 19.44
N LEU A 364 2.82 12.14 20.13
CA LEU A 364 2.34 13.26 20.93
C LEU A 364 1.73 14.36 20.04
N LYS A 365 2.38 14.74 18.93
CA LYS A 365 1.82 15.68 17.93
C LYS A 365 0.48 15.20 17.35
N GLN A 366 0.40 13.94 16.94
CA GLN A 366 -0.80 13.37 16.35
C GLN A 366 -1.93 13.22 17.37
N SER A 367 -1.63 12.78 18.59
CA SER A 367 -2.61 12.68 19.68
C SER A 367 -3.19 14.05 20.04
N ASN A 368 -2.36 15.09 20.13
CA ASN A 368 -2.82 16.46 20.35
C ASN A 368 -3.78 16.90 19.24
N ALA A 369 -3.46 16.64 17.98
CA ALA A 369 -4.33 16.98 16.86
C ALA A 369 -5.72 16.29 16.92
N ILE A 370 -5.77 15.02 17.35
CA ILE A 370 -7.03 14.29 17.54
C ILE A 370 -7.79 14.86 18.75
N MET A 371 -7.10 15.07 19.88
CA MET A 371 -7.69 15.65 21.08
C MET A 371 -8.24 17.06 20.83
N ARG A 372 -7.56 17.91 20.05
CA ARG A 372 -8.08 19.25 19.66
C ARG A 372 -9.45 19.15 19.00
N LYS A 373 -9.64 18.20 18.07
CA LYS A 373 -10.94 17.96 17.44
C LYS A 373 -11.98 17.48 18.46
N PHE A 374 -11.65 16.49 19.29
CA PHE A 374 -12.60 15.98 20.29
C PHE A 374 -13.02 17.04 21.31
N LEU A 375 -12.08 17.86 21.79
CA LEU A 375 -12.38 18.96 22.71
C LEU A 375 -13.29 20.02 22.08
N ALA A 376 -13.08 20.35 20.81
CA ALA A 376 -13.95 21.29 20.10
C ALA A 376 -15.38 20.77 19.95
N PHE A 377 -15.54 19.45 19.76
CA PHE A 377 -16.85 18.78 19.75
C PHE A 377 -17.35 18.37 21.15
N LYS A 378 -16.67 18.77 22.23
CA LYS A 378 -17.01 18.45 23.62
C LYS A 378 -17.05 16.95 23.94
N LYS A 379 -16.35 16.12 23.16
CA LYS A 379 -16.21 14.67 23.40
C LYS A 379 -15.08 14.39 24.39
N HIS A 380 -15.30 14.72 25.66
CA HIS A 380 -14.25 14.66 26.70
C HIS A 380 -13.76 13.24 26.96
N GLU A 381 -14.66 12.25 26.98
CA GLU A 381 -14.28 10.83 27.15
C GLU A 381 -13.39 10.35 25.99
N ALA A 382 -13.75 10.65 24.74
CA ALA A 382 -12.91 10.32 23.59
C ALA A 382 -11.52 10.99 23.65
N ALA A 383 -11.44 12.25 24.10
CA ALA A 383 -10.17 12.93 24.32
C ALA A 383 -9.34 12.26 25.44
N LYS A 384 -9.99 11.79 26.51
CA LYS A 384 -9.36 11.03 27.59
C LYS A 384 -8.84 9.68 27.11
N ASP A 385 -9.60 8.97 26.28
CA ASP A 385 -9.19 7.70 25.70
C ASP A 385 -7.92 7.85 24.84
N VAL A 386 -7.82 8.93 24.04
CA VAL A 386 -6.58 9.27 23.32
C VAL A 386 -5.45 9.57 24.30
N PHE A 387 -5.71 10.38 25.32
CA PHE A 387 -4.71 10.80 26.29
C PHE A 387 -4.07 9.60 27.01
N VAL A 388 -4.88 8.61 27.43
CA VAL A 388 -4.41 7.42 28.14
C VAL A 388 -3.58 6.48 27.26
N LYS A 389 -3.74 6.52 25.93
CA LYS A 389 -2.90 5.75 25.00
C LYS A 389 -1.46 6.26 24.96
N ILE A 390 -1.22 7.53 25.28
CA ILE A 390 0.14 8.08 25.37
C ILE A 390 0.78 7.63 26.68
N PRO A 391 1.86 6.83 26.66
CA PRO A 391 2.43 6.34 27.90
C PRO A 391 3.03 7.49 28.73
N GLN A 392 2.96 7.38 30.06
CA GLN A 392 3.27 8.48 30.97
C GLN A 392 4.73 8.95 30.91
N ASP A 393 5.63 8.06 30.48
CA ASP A 393 7.05 8.31 30.28
C ASP A 393 7.36 9.02 28.94
N SER A 394 6.37 9.25 28.07
CA SER A 394 6.60 9.79 26.71
C SER A 394 7.38 11.09 26.69
N ILE A 395 7.10 12.02 27.61
CA ILE A 395 7.82 13.29 27.68
C ILE A 395 9.29 13.05 28.05
N ALA A 396 9.54 12.21 29.06
CA ALA A 396 10.90 11.87 29.48
C ALA A 396 11.66 11.15 28.34
N GLU A 397 10.98 10.24 27.65
CA GLU A 397 11.53 9.50 26.52
C GLU A 397 11.91 10.42 25.34
N ILE A 398 11.09 11.44 25.03
CA ILE A 398 11.42 12.43 23.99
C ILE A 398 12.69 13.20 24.35
N TYR A 399 12.86 13.61 25.62
CA TYR A 399 14.09 14.27 26.07
C TYR A 399 15.29 13.32 26.03
N ASN A 400 15.15 12.09 26.53
CA ASN A 400 16.22 11.09 26.52
C ASN A 400 16.73 10.84 25.09
N GLN A 401 15.82 10.64 24.13
CA GLN A 401 16.18 10.40 22.73
C GLN A 401 16.86 11.59 22.08
N TRP A 402 16.50 12.81 22.47
CA TRP A 402 17.15 14.02 21.98
C TRP A 402 18.56 14.18 22.57
N GLU A 403 18.73 13.89 23.86
CA GLU A 403 20.03 13.91 24.53
C GLU A 403 20.98 12.84 23.98
N GLU A 404 20.46 11.63 23.68
CA GLU A 404 21.23 10.53 23.08
C GLU A 404 21.80 10.86 21.70
N GLN A 405 21.16 11.79 20.96
CA GLN A 405 21.69 12.28 19.68
C GLN A 405 22.90 13.22 19.84
N GLY A 406 23.31 13.51 21.08
CA GLY A 406 24.49 14.34 21.38
C GLY A 406 24.28 15.82 21.05
N MET A 407 23.03 16.28 21.03
CA MET A 407 22.65 17.63 20.66
C MET A 407 22.64 18.54 21.89
N ASP A 408 23.61 19.46 22.02
CA ASP A 408 23.65 20.51 23.06
C ASP A 408 22.59 21.63 22.83
N THR A 409 21.71 21.44 21.86
CA THR A 409 20.65 22.39 21.49
C THR A 409 19.33 22.05 22.18
N PRO A 410 18.47 23.04 22.49
CA PRO A 410 17.13 22.76 22.99
C PRO A 410 16.32 21.94 21.98
N LEU A 411 15.28 21.27 22.47
CA LEU A 411 14.34 20.53 21.62
C LEU A 411 13.84 21.41 20.45
N PRO A 412 13.54 20.79 19.29
CA PRO A 412 12.86 21.46 18.20
C PRO A 412 11.59 22.16 18.70
N ALA A 413 11.33 23.37 18.22
CA ALA A 413 10.18 24.16 18.63
C ALA A 413 8.84 23.40 18.47
N GLU A 414 8.73 22.58 17.42
CA GLU A 414 7.55 21.73 17.18
C GLU A 414 7.32 20.70 18.30
N ASP A 415 8.39 20.10 18.82
CA ASP A 415 8.29 19.06 19.86
C ASP A 415 8.01 19.71 21.22
N ASP A 416 8.69 20.80 21.53
CA ASP A 416 8.51 21.58 22.76
C ASP A 416 7.08 22.16 22.86
N ASN A 417 6.58 22.75 21.78
CA ASN A 417 5.21 23.23 21.70
C ASN A 417 4.19 22.09 21.77
N ALA A 418 4.47 20.92 21.18
CA ALA A 418 3.60 19.76 21.29
C ALA A 418 3.54 19.24 22.75
N ILE A 419 4.67 19.13 23.44
CA ILE A 419 4.72 18.75 24.87
C ILE A 419 3.89 19.73 25.68
N ARG A 420 4.09 21.03 25.48
CA ARG A 420 3.32 22.07 26.17
C ARG A 420 1.81 21.96 25.91
N GLU A 421 1.42 21.74 24.67
CA GLU A 421 0.03 21.53 24.29
C GLU A 421 -0.57 20.30 24.98
N HIS A 422 0.18 19.19 25.05
CA HIS A 422 -0.24 17.98 25.75
C HIS A 422 -0.47 18.24 27.25
N LEU A 423 0.40 19.04 27.88
CA LEU A 423 0.23 19.47 29.28
C LEU A 423 -0.99 20.40 29.48
N CYS A 424 -1.28 21.27 28.51
CA CYS A 424 -2.49 22.09 28.51
C CYS A 424 -3.75 21.21 28.47
N ILE A 425 -3.77 20.21 27.59
CA ILE A 425 -4.89 19.27 27.45
C ILE A 425 -5.04 18.44 28.73
N ARG A 426 -3.94 17.95 29.32
CA ARG A 426 -3.95 17.26 30.61
C ARG A 426 -4.63 18.10 31.70
N ALA A 427 -4.20 19.36 31.87
CA ALA A 427 -4.77 20.25 32.87
C ALA A 427 -6.27 20.47 32.66
N TYR A 428 -6.72 20.57 31.40
CA TYR A 428 -8.14 20.72 31.07
C TYR A 428 -8.97 19.47 31.39
N LEU A 429 -8.46 18.29 31.04
CA LEU A 429 -9.13 17.02 31.31
C LEU A 429 -9.22 16.74 32.82
N GLU A 430 -8.14 16.99 33.57
CA GLU A 430 -8.14 16.86 35.05
C GLU A 430 -9.16 17.81 35.70
N ALA A 431 -9.26 19.07 35.22
CA ALA A 431 -10.24 20.02 35.75
C ALA A 431 -11.69 19.60 35.48
N HIS A 432 -11.96 18.99 34.32
CA HIS A 432 -13.29 18.44 34.00
C HIS A 432 -13.63 17.19 34.81
N GLU A 433 -12.68 16.28 35.00
CA GLU A 433 -12.88 15.07 35.78
C GLU A 433 -13.18 15.39 37.25
N THR A 434 -12.36 16.26 37.86
CA THR A 434 -12.57 16.74 39.24
C THR A 434 -13.88 17.53 39.38
N PHE A 435 -14.28 18.31 38.38
CA PHE A 435 -15.60 18.95 38.35
C PHE A 435 -16.75 17.94 38.30
N ASN A 436 -16.64 16.89 37.48
CA ASN A 436 -17.67 15.87 37.39
C ASN A 436 -17.82 15.08 38.69
N GLU A 437 -16.73 14.75 39.38
CA GLU A 437 -16.77 14.17 40.73
C GLU A 437 -17.42 15.12 41.73
N TRP A 438 -16.98 16.38 41.78
CA TRP A 438 -17.56 17.40 42.64
C TRP A 438 -19.06 17.58 42.37
N PHE A 439 -19.48 17.65 41.11
CA PHE A 439 -20.87 17.84 40.71
C PHE A 439 -21.75 16.65 41.11
N LYS A 440 -21.26 15.42 40.93
CA LYS A 440 -21.96 14.21 41.39
C LYS A 440 -22.16 14.24 42.91
N HIS A 441 -21.12 14.57 43.66
CA HIS A 441 -21.17 14.63 45.13
C HIS A 441 -22.06 15.77 45.65
N MET A 442 -22.01 16.95 45.00
CA MET A 442 -22.87 18.08 45.34
C MET A 442 -24.36 17.72 45.22
N ASN A 443 -24.73 16.97 44.17
CA ASN A 443 -26.11 16.56 43.93
C ASN A 443 -26.57 15.36 44.78
N SER A 444 -25.69 14.78 45.60
CA SER A 444 -26.02 13.67 46.52
C SER A 444 -26.18 14.12 47.99
N ALA A 445 -26.56 15.38 48.21
CA ALA A 445 -26.75 15.92 49.56
C ALA A 445 -27.77 15.11 50.37
N PRO A 446 -27.49 14.78 51.66
CA PRO A 446 -28.46 14.13 52.53
C PRO A 446 -29.75 14.92 52.64
N GLN A 447 -30.90 14.24 52.64
CA GLN A 447 -32.20 14.89 52.76
C GLN A 447 -32.57 15.12 54.23
N LYS A 448 -32.95 16.35 54.56
CA LYS A 448 -33.41 16.69 55.91
C LYS A 448 -34.68 15.91 56.24
N PRO A 449 -34.72 15.16 57.35
CA PRO A 449 -35.92 14.43 57.76
C PRO A 449 -37.07 15.41 58.05
N SER A 450 -38.29 15.05 57.65
CA SER A 450 -39.49 15.84 57.86
C SER A 450 -40.35 15.24 58.98
N LEU A 451 -40.91 16.12 59.83
CA LEU A 451 -41.86 15.75 60.86
C LEU A 451 -43.28 16.07 60.40
N LEU A 452 -44.20 15.11 60.52
CA LEU A 452 -45.62 15.36 60.25
C LEU A 452 -46.24 16.21 61.39
N PRO A 453 -47.16 17.15 61.10
CA PRO A 453 -47.74 18.06 62.10
C PRO A 453 -48.49 17.39 63.26
N GLN A 454 -48.88 16.11 63.12
CA GLN A 454 -49.63 15.33 64.12
C GLN A 454 -48.86 14.09 64.60
N ALA A 455 -47.53 14.13 64.62
CA ALA A 455 -46.69 12.99 65.00
C ALA A 455 -46.89 12.55 66.48
N SER A 456 -47.06 11.25 66.69
CA SER A 456 -47.09 10.58 67.99
C SER A 456 -45.74 10.69 68.73
N PHE A 457 -45.73 10.41 70.04
CA PHE A 457 -44.50 10.46 70.85
C PHE A 457 -43.39 9.56 70.30
N THR A 458 -43.73 8.34 69.87
CA THR A 458 -42.79 7.39 69.26
C THR A 458 -42.21 7.91 67.94
N GLU A 459 -43.01 8.60 67.13
CA GLU A 459 -42.57 9.22 65.87
C GLU A 459 -41.66 10.43 66.11
N LYS A 460 -41.88 11.19 67.19
CA LYS A 460 -40.98 12.28 67.60
C LYS A 460 -39.61 11.75 68.01
N VAL A 461 -39.55 10.69 68.81
CA VAL A 461 -38.27 10.07 69.19
C VAL A 461 -37.57 9.47 67.96
N ALA A 462 -38.31 8.80 67.06
CA ALA A 462 -37.75 8.31 65.80
C ALA A 462 -37.25 9.44 64.90
N HIS A 463 -37.92 10.60 64.89
CA HIS A 463 -37.45 11.80 64.18
C HIS A 463 -36.16 12.33 64.78
N GLU A 464 -36.05 12.45 66.11
CA GLU A 464 -34.80 12.89 66.78
C GLU A 464 -33.61 11.99 66.42
N HIS A 465 -33.82 10.67 66.36
CA HIS A 465 -32.78 9.74 65.90
C HIS A 465 -32.43 9.94 64.41
N LYS A 466 -33.43 10.16 63.55
CA LYS A 466 -33.20 10.46 62.12
C LYS A 466 -32.50 11.80 61.92
N GLU A 467 -32.82 12.81 62.75
CA GLU A 467 -32.23 14.14 62.72
C GLU A 467 -30.75 14.10 63.13
N LYS A 468 -30.42 13.40 64.23
CA LYS A 468 -29.02 13.17 64.62
C LYS A 468 -28.23 12.41 63.56
N LYS A 469 -28.83 11.40 62.92
CA LYS A 469 -28.19 10.69 61.81
C LYS A 469 -27.96 11.61 60.61
N TYR A 470 -28.96 12.43 60.26
CA TYR A 470 -28.85 13.43 59.21
C TYR A 470 -27.73 14.43 59.48
N GLU A 471 -27.61 14.95 60.71
CA GLU A 471 -26.54 15.89 61.07
C GLU A 471 -25.15 15.27 60.88
N MET A 472 -24.98 14.01 61.26
CA MET A 472 -23.72 13.27 61.05
C MET A 472 -23.43 13.05 59.56
N ASP A 473 -24.40 12.53 58.81
CA ASP A 473 -24.26 12.26 57.37
C ASP A 473 -24.01 13.55 56.59
N TYR A 474 -24.68 14.66 56.96
CA TYR A 474 -24.48 15.99 56.40
C TYR A 474 -23.09 16.55 56.70
N GLY A 475 -22.57 16.36 57.92
CA GLY A 475 -21.21 16.75 58.29
C GLY A 475 -20.14 16.05 57.45
N ILE A 476 -20.29 14.74 57.23
CA ILE A 476 -19.39 13.95 56.36
C ILE A 476 -19.49 14.44 54.91
N TRP A 477 -20.71 14.58 54.40
CA TRP A 477 -20.95 15.08 53.05
C TRP A 477 -20.33 16.46 52.83
N LYS A 478 -20.52 17.39 53.77
CA LYS A 478 -19.98 18.75 53.72
C LYS A 478 -18.46 18.77 53.77
N GLY A 479 -17.84 17.98 54.65
CA GLY A 479 -16.37 17.87 54.72
C GLY A 479 -15.74 17.35 53.42
N LEU A 480 -16.35 16.32 52.80
CA LEU A 480 -15.93 15.84 51.48
C LEU A 480 -16.19 16.87 50.38
N LEU A 481 -17.32 17.57 50.43
CA LEU A 481 -17.62 18.63 49.47
C LEU A 481 -16.58 19.74 49.52
N ASP A 482 -16.15 20.16 50.72
CA ASP A 482 -15.16 21.21 50.89
C ASP A 482 -13.78 20.78 50.34
N ALA A 483 -13.38 19.51 50.55
CA ALA A 483 -12.16 18.95 49.97
C ALA A 483 -12.22 18.90 48.43
N LEU A 484 -13.30 18.37 47.86
CA LEU A 484 -13.52 18.35 46.40
C LEU A 484 -13.59 19.76 45.81
N THR A 485 -14.16 20.71 46.55
CA THR A 485 -14.25 22.12 46.14
C THR A 485 -12.87 22.77 46.07
N ALA A 486 -11.98 22.47 47.04
CA ALA A 486 -10.61 22.97 47.01
C ALA A 486 -9.82 22.40 45.82
N ASP A 487 -9.95 21.09 45.57
CA ASP A 487 -9.26 20.40 44.47
C ASP A 487 -9.73 20.88 43.10
N VAL A 488 -11.05 20.89 42.83
CA VAL A 488 -11.57 21.38 41.55
C VAL A 488 -11.20 22.85 41.31
N LYS A 489 -11.20 23.68 42.36
CA LYS A 489 -10.78 25.08 42.28
C LYS A 489 -9.32 25.21 41.85
N GLU A 490 -8.43 24.44 42.45
CA GLU A 490 -7.01 24.39 42.07
C GLU A 490 -6.84 23.99 40.60
N LYS A 491 -7.50 22.90 40.17
CA LYS A 491 -7.41 22.41 38.79
C LYS A 491 -7.96 23.43 37.78
N MET A 492 -9.08 24.09 38.08
CA MET A 492 -9.63 25.15 37.23
C MET A 492 -8.71 26.36 37.13
N TYR A 493 -8.07 26.78 38.23
CA TYR A 493 -7.07 27.84 38.18
C TYR A 493 -5.83 27.45 37.40
N ASN A 494 -5.37 26.20 37.46
CA ASN A 494 -4.24 25.73 36.65
C ASN A 494 -4.51 25.86 35.14
N VAL A 495 -5.77 25.74 34.71
CA VAL A 495 -6.18 26.00 33.31
C VAL A 495 -6.26 27.50 33.03
N LEU A 496 -6.97 28.28 33.86
CA LEU A 496 -7.22 29.70 33.62
C LEU A 496 -5.96 30.56 33.75
N LEU A 497 -5.03 30.15 34.61
CA LEU A 497 -3.78 30.82 34.95
C LEU A 497 -2.57 29.97 34.55
N PHE A 498 -2.70 29.19 33.48
CA PHE A 498 -1.64 28.34 32.97
C PHE A 498 -0.35 29.15 32.74
N VAL A 499 0.78 28.60 33.19
CA VAL A 499 2.07 29.31 33.26
C VAL A 499 2.60 29.70 31.88
N ASP A 500 3.51 30.68 31.85
CA ASP A 500 4.32 31.06 30.68
C ASP A 500 3.50 31.30 29.39
N GLY A 501 2.62 32.30 29.40
CA GLY A 501 1.86 32.74 28.22
C GLY A 501 0.42 32.23 28.13
N GLY A 502 0.01 31.32 29.01
CA GLY A 502 -1.38 30.86 29.10
C GLY A 502 -1.68 29.55 28.37
N TRP A 503 -2.91 29.07 28.55
CA TRP A 503 -3.37 27.76 28.09
C TRP A 503 -3.53 27.68 26.56
N MET A 504 -2.99 26.64 25.91
CA MET A 504 -2.99 26.50 24.45
C MET A 504 -2.39 27.72 23.72
N VAL A 505 -1.23 28.18 24.20
CA VAL A 505 -0.42 29.22 23.56
C VAL A 505 0.99 28.67 23.41
N ASP A 506 1.54 28.74 22.19
CA ASP A 506 2.92 28.37 21.93
C ASP A 506 3.89 29.36 22.57
N VAL A 507 5.03 28.87 23.06
CA VAL A 507 6.09 29.71 23.64
C VAL A 507 7.24 29.88 22.65
N ARG A 508 7.46 28.87 21.80
CA ARG A 508 8.50 28.86 20.78
C ARG A 508 7.90 29.24 19.43
N GLU A 509 8.39 30.34 18.85
CA GLU A 509 7.92 30.86 17.55
C GLU A 509 8.88 30.54 16.40
N ASP A 510 10.01 29.88 16.69
CA ASP A 510 11.04 29.51 15.72
C ASP A 510 10.75 28.19 14.96
N GLY A 511 9.56 27.61 15.16
CA GLY A 511 9.09 26.41 14.47
C GLY A 511 8.51 26.67 13.07
N LYS A 512 8.08 25.59 12.40
CA LYS A 512 7.32 25.72 11.15
C LYS A 512 5.93 26.28 11.42
N ASP A 513 5.49 27.18 10.55
CA ASP A 513 4.15 27.74 10.60
C ASP A 513 3.10 26.68 10.25
N ASP A 514 2.13 26.49 11.14
CA ASP A 514 0.95 25.65 10.94
C ASP A 514 -0.29 26.51 11.25
N PRO A 515 -0.87 27.16 10.23
CA PRO A 515 -1.98 28.08 10.43
C PRO A 515 -3.26 27.36 10.88
N GLU A 516 -3.43 26.10 10.49
CA GLU A 516 -4.59 25.29 10.87
C GLU A 516 -4.51 24.92 12.35
N ARG A 517 -3.36 24.45 12.84
CA ARG A 517 -3.14 24.21 14.28
C ARG A 517 -3.33 25.49 15.08
N THR A 518 -2.75 26.60 14.63
CA THR A 518 -2.86 27.90 15.32
C THR A 518 -4.31 28.36 15.42
N HIS A 519 -5.07 28.22 14.33
CA HIS A 519 -6.50 28.53 14.32
C HIS A 519 -7.30 27.66 15.31
N GLN A 520 -7.04 26.34 15.32
CA GLN A 520 -7.67 25.40 16.25
C GLN A 520 -7.37 25.75 17.71
N MET A 521 -6.14 26.14 18.04
CA MET A 521 -5.77 26.55 19.40
C MET A 521 -6.49 27.82 19.85
N ILE A 522 -6.59 28.82 18.97
CA ILE A 522 -7.35 30.06 19.26
C ILE A 522 -8.83 29.75 19.47
N LEU A 523 -9.40 28.87 18.65
CA LEU A 523 -10.79 28.45 18.76
C LEU A 523 -11.05 27.72 20.09
N LEU A 524 -10.20 26.76 20.44
CA LEU A 524 -10.29 26.04 21.70
C LEU A 524 -10.20 26.99 22.89
N ARG A 525 -9.33 27.99 22.86
CA ARG A 525 -9.28 29.02 23.92
C ARG A 525 -10.61 29.74 24.09
N LYS A 526 -11.25 30.14 22.99
CA LYS A 526 -12.57 30.80 23.00
C LYS A 526 -13.70 29.88 23.46
N LEU A 527 -13.58 28.57 23.31
CA LEU A 527 -14.59 27.60 23.76
C LEU A 527 -14.38 27.17 25.22
N CYS A 528 -13.15 26.82 25.56
CA CYS A 528 -12.80 26.13 26.80
C CYS A 528 -12.59 27.09 27.97
N LEU A 529 -11.98 28.25 27.77
CA LEU A 529 -11.66 29.17 28.87
C LEU A 529 -12.91 29.88 29.43
N PRO A 530 -13.85 30.40 28.61
CA PRO A 530 -15.10 30.92 29.14
C PRO A 530 -15.91 29.85 29.88
N MET A 531 -16.00 28.65 29.31
CA MET A 531 -16.66 27.51 29.96
C MET A 531 -16.02 27.22 31.33
N MET A 532 -14.70 27.11 31.39
CA MET A 532 -13.99 26.82 32.64
C MET A 532 -14.22 27.92 33.70
N CYS A 533 -14.25 29.19 33.29
CA CYS A 533 -14.59 30.29 34.18
C CYS A 533 -16.04 30.21 34.71
N PHE A 534 -17.00 29.79 33.87
CA PHE A 534 -18.40 29.60 34.31
C PHE A 534 -18.57 28.40 35.24
N LEU A 535 -17.84 27.31 34.99
CA LEU A 535 -17.82 26.16 35.90
C LEU A 535 -17.21 26.55 37.25
N LEU A 536 -16.11 27.29 37.26
CA LEU A 536 -15.50 27.82 38.49
C LEU A 536 -16.45 28.74 39.25
N HIS A 537 -17.14 29.66 38.56
CA HIS A 537 -18.19 30.47 39.18
C HIS A 537 -19.27 29.61 39.82
N THR A 538 -19.72 28.55 39.13
CA THR A 538 -20.74 27.64 39.63
C THR A 538 -20.29 26.92 40.90
N VAL A 539 -19.04 26.45 40.94
CA VAL A 539 -18.43 25.84 42.14
C VAL A 539 -18.40 26.82 43.30
N LEU A 540 -17.85 28.01 43.09
CA LEU A 540 -17.69 29.03 44.13
C LEU A 540 -19.05 29.51 44.66
N HIS A 541 -19.99 29.80 43.76
CA HIS A 541 -21.33 30.29 44.11
C HIS A 541 -22.11 29.23 44.90
N SER A 542 -22.09 27.98 44.43
CA SER A 542 -22.83 26.88 45.06
C SER A 542 -22.30 26.50 46.44
N THR A 543 -21.03 26.80 46.72
CA THR A 543 -20.36 26.49 47.99
C THR A 543 -20.31 27.67 48.95
N GLY A 544 -20.95 28.80 48.59
CA GLY A 544 -21.03 29.99 49.43
C GLY A 544 -19.80 30.92 49.39
N GLN A 545 -18.84 30.66 48.50
CA GLN A 545 -17.61 31.47 48.34
C GLN A 545 -17.88 32.71 47.47
N HIS A 546 -18.89 33.51 47.84
CA HIS A 546 -19.39 34.61 47.01
C HIS A 546 -18.36 35.75 46.82
N GLN A 547 -17.49 36.00 47.80
CA GLN A 547 -16.41 36.98 47.65
C GLN A 547 -15.39 36.54 46.60
N GLU A 548 -15.05 35.23 46.54
CA GLU A 548 -14.15 34.70 45.51
C GLU A 548 -14.80 34.73 44.13
N CYS A 549 -16.13 34.55 44.02
CA CYS A 549 -16.83 34.74 42.74
C CYS A 549 -16.50 36.11 42.14
N LEU A 550 -16.52 37.18 42.94
CA LEU A 550 -16.26 38.53 42.45
C LEU A 550 -14.81 38.74 42.01
N ARG A 551 -13.85 38.07 42.65
CA ARG A 551 -12.44 38.07 42.23
C ARG A 551 -12.21 37.44 40.84
N LEU A 552 -13.18 36.68 40.31
CA LEU A 552 -13.13 36.22 38.93
C LEU A 552 -13.11 37.39 37.94
N ALA A 553 -13.71 38.54 38.27
CA ALA A 553 -13.63 39.74 37.42
C ALA A 553 -12.19 40.25 37.30
N ASP A 554 -11.47 40.32 38.41
CA ASP A 554 -10.05 40.74 38.44
C ASP A 554 -9.18 39.77 37.64
N MET A 555 -9.46 38.47 37.78
CA MET A 555 -8.78 37.43 37.04
C MET A 555 -9.01 37.56 35.52
N VAL A 556 -10.26 37.72 35.10
CA VAL A 556 -10.62 37.80 33.68
C VAL A 556 -10.06 39.08 33.03
N THR A 557 -10.09 40.19 33.75
CA THR A 557 -9.59 41.50 33.28
C THR A 557 -8.08 41.68 33.45
N SER A 558 -7.39 40.72 34.08
CA SER A 558 -5.94 40.79 34.30
C SER A 558 -5.15 40.91 33.01
N GLU A 559 -4.29 41.94 32.92
CA GLU A 559 -3.35 42.14 31.81
C GLU A 559 -2.28 41.04 31.69
N ARG A 560 -2.11 40.23 32.75
CA ARG A 560 -1.12 39.13 32.76
C ARG A 560 -1.52 37.99 31.82
N HIS A 561 -2.81 37.59 31.85
CA HIS A 561 -3.32 36.46 31.07
C HIS A 561 -4.29 36.87 29.97
N LYS A 562 -4.80 38.11 30.02
CA LYS A 562 -5.70 38.74 29.03
C LYS A 562 -6.90 37.86 28.66
N LEU A 563 -7.47 37.19 29.66
CA LEU A 563 -8.58 36.24 29.45
C LEU A 563 -9.80 36.94 28.82
N TYR A 564 -10.05 38.22 29.13
CA TYR A 564 -11.13 38.99 28.51
C TYR A 564 -11.12 38.99 26.97
N THR A 565 -9.98 38.74 26.32
CA THR A 565 -9.87 38.69 24.85
C THR A 565 -10.47 37.44 24.23
N VAL A 566 -10.66 36.37 25.01
CA VAL A 566 -11.21 35.09 24.52
C VAL A 566 -12.72 34.95 24.76
N PHE A 567 -13.33 35.84 25.53
CA PHE A 567 -14.76 35.85 25.77
C PHE A 567 -15.51 36.61 24.67
N SER A 568 -16.69 36.12 24.29
CA SER A 568 -17.64 36.88 23.50
C SER A 568 -18.27 38.01 24.34
N LYS A 569 -18.89 38.99 23.66
CA LYS A 569 -19.62 40.06 24.35
C LYS A 569 -20.81 39.51 25.14
N GLU A 570 -21.51 38.52 24.61
CA GLU A 570 -22.61 37.85 25.32
C GLU A 570 -22.10 37.09 26.55
N GLU A 571 -20.95 36.42 26.44
CA GLU A 571 -20.35 35.68 27.56
C GLU A 571 -19.90 36.63 28.69
N LEU A 572 -19.30 37.79 28.35
CA LEU A 572 -18.97 38.80 29.36
C LEU A 572 -20.22 39.35 30.05
N GLN A 573 -21.30 39.61 29.30
CA GLN A 573 -22.58 40.03 29.89
C GLN A 573 -23.14 38.97 30.84
N LYS A 574 -23.10 37.69 30.43
CA LYS A 574 -23.52 36.56 31.25
C LYS A 574 -22.66 36.41 32.51
N LEU A 575 -21.35 36.61 32.40
CA LEU A 575 -20.44 36.60 33.55
C LEU A 575 -20.82 37.70 34.53
N LEU A 576 -20.98 38.94 34.07
CA LEU A 576 -21.39 40.06 34.93
C LEU A 576 -22.74 39.81 35.63
N GLN A 577 -23.70 39.17 34.93
CA GLN A 577 -24.97 38.78 35.54
C GLN A 577 -24.78 37.76 36.68
N LYS A 578 -23.95 36.75 36.46
CA LYS A 578 -23.58 35.74 37.47
C LYS A 578 -22.83 36.31 38.67
N LEU A 579 -21.95 37.28 38.43
CA LEU A 579 -21.25 38.01 39.50
C LEU A 579 -22.23 38.85 40.32
N ARG A 580 -23.17 39.54 39.65
CA ARG A 580 -24.25 40.28 40.33
C ARG A 580 -25.09 39.37 41.22
N GLU A 581 -25.45 38.17 40.78
CA GLU A 581 -26.18 37.20 41.61
C GLU A 581 -25.43 36.87 42.90
N SER A 582 -24.10 36.74 42.84
CA SER A 582 -23.27 36.49 44.03
C SER A 582 -23.14 37.72 44.93
N SER A 583 -23.08 38.92 44.34
CA SER A 583 -23.06 40.20 45.05
C SER A 583 -24.36 40.48 45.81
N LEU A 584 -25.52 40.11 45.24
CA LEU A 584 -26.81 40.25 45.94
C LEU A 584 -26.87 39.38 47.20
N ILE A 585 -26.32 38.16 47.16
CA ILE A 585 -26.27 37.29 48.35
C ILE A 585 -25.35 37.87 49.43
N LEU A 586 -24.25 38.53 49.06
CA LEU A 586 -23.37 39.22 50.02
C LEU A 586 -24.09 40.39 50.70
N LEU A 587 -24.91 41.15 49.95
CA LEU A 587 -25.75 42.21 50.52
C LEU A 587 -26.80 41.66 51.48
N ASP A 588 -27.40 40.51 51.18
CA ASP A 588 -28.33 39.81 52.09
C ASP A 588 -27.64 39.29 53.37
N GLN A 589 -26.31 39.24 53.39
CA GLN A 589 -25.46 38.87 54.53
C GLN A 589 -24.90 40.10 55.29
N ASP A 590 -25.45 41.29 55.08
CA ASP A 590 -25.00 42.56 55.68
C ASP A 590 -23.54 42.95 55.34
N LEU A 591 -23.00 42.45 54.23
CA LEU A 591 -21.70 42.85 53.67
C LEU A 591 -21.89 43.87 52.54
N ASP A 592 -20.82 44.56 52.14
CA ASP A 592 -20.83 45.41 50.95
C ASP A 592 -20.95 44.56 49.65
N PRO A 593 -21.19 45.18 48.48
CA PRO A 593 -21.31 44.46 47.21
C PRO A 593 -20.10 43.58 46.83
N LEU A 594 -18.94 43.78 47.47
CA LEU A 594 -17.69 43.07 47.26
C LEU A 594 -17.36 42.07 48.37
N GLY A 595 -18.20 41.96 49.39
CA GLY A 595 -18.04 41.04 50.52
C GLY A 595 -17.16 41.57 51.66
N TYR A 596 -16.94 42.89 51.76
CA TYR A 596 -16.26 43.52 52.90
C TYR A 596 -17.28 44.01 53.93
N GLU A 597 -16.85 44.09 55.20
CA GLU A 597 -17.68 44.63 56.27
C GLU A 597 -18.03 46.09 56.00
N ILE A 598 -19.32 46.43 56.10
CA ILE A 598 -19.81 47.80 55.95
C ILE A 598 -19.34 48.61 57.16
N GLN A 599 -18.37 49.51 56.97
CA GLN A 599 -17.97 50.44 58.02
C GLN A 599 -19.10 51.43 58.27
N SER A 600 -19.67 51.37 59.48
CA SER A 600 -20.76 52.23 59.99
C SER A 600 -20.37 53.68 60.14
#